data_AF-A0A2K8MQ22-F1
#
_entry.id   AF-A0A2K8MQ22-F1
#
_cell.length_a   1.000
_cell.length_b   1.000
_cell.length_c   1.000
_cell.angle_alpha   90.00
_cell.angle_beta   90.00
_cell.angle_gamma   90.00
#
_symmetry.space_group_name_H-M   'P 1'
#
loop_
_entity.id
_entity.type
_entity.pdbx_description
1 polymer ?
#
loop_
_entity_poly.entity_id
_entity_poly.type
_entity_poly.pdbx_seq_one_letter_code
_entity_poly.pdbx_strand_id
1 'polypeptide(L)'
;MRAIGAVLLLAAMGVPEARADDDRPAPPSDFQVRDPSLVIGEILVVGRRDRESAASVLTSVDRLGADIIERQNVDNAWQLLGRPPGVTLTSFNQGTTSGKFSFRGFNGEGEINAVKLLIDGIPSNTNDGNMPFIDMLFPLDIASIETVRGTSDPRWGLHNIAGNASVRTRTGGEGVAARLGYGSHQILDMQAAGGLRLGAFTQDYLVGYRRSNGFRAHSDYDRLALAGKWFYAPAGGDVRLGAIARHYRSEAEEPGYLSEADARADPRQSYAISRSDGGERRIGQYSLHAEADLARGLDASLRGYLNTFDDRRFIRFSAGVSQQERYADEQQRGVTWHVKWRPEFVGLHNLTLETGGDHQAQSNHSLRWNTAERVRTRQTRDQDFDLDVTGAYIQAVIEPTRWLKLVPAFRVDWVGGSFADRLTGQSYPVNDYGAIEQPKINVAVEPLGGLTLYGNWGRTFQIGVGARAPTRCRRASPISPPRSTRAGRRGPNTPPGASWRRGWLIGSRVPPAKCGASSTIPPATMTISAPRAAAGSTFRSPRAPPPGSRPGAASAGRRARSPSPIRPAPRASASRSITCPRSSPRRASRGSPPSAGACRYGAPRRAAIISKRPTAPRVTATMCSSTSS
;
A
#
# COMPACT_ATOMS: atom_id res chain seq x y z
N MET A 1 5.83 -41.55 -7.45
CA MET A 1 6.82 -41.80 -8.51
C MET A 1 6.17 -41.61 -9.88
N ARG A 2 6.41 -40.48 -10.53
CA ARG A 2 6.41 -40.28 -11.99
C ARG A 2 7.24 -39.02 -12.22
N ALA A 3 8.42 -39.23 -12.79
CA ALA A 3 9.46 -38.24 -12.99
C ALA A 3 9.06 -37.26 -14.10
N ILE A 4 9.23 -35.96 -13.86
CA ILE A 4 9.22 -34.92 -14.89
C ILE A 4 10.67 -34.48 -15.03
N GLY A 5 11.34 -35.02 -16.05
CA GLY A 5 12.64 -34.54 -16.50
C GLY A 5 12.43 -33.34 -17.42
N ALA A 6 12.91 -32.17 -17.00
CA ALA A 6 13.04 -31.02 -17.86
C ALA A 6 14.47 -31.03 -18.45
N VAL A 7 14.56 -31.31 -19.74
CA VAL A 7 15.77 -31.23 -20.55
C VAL A 7 16.04 -29.77 -20.88
N LEU A 8 17.15 -29.22 -20.39
CA LEU A 8 17.70 -27.94 -20.81
C LEU A 8 18.86 -28.23 -21.78
N LEU A 9 18.66 -27.98 -23.07
CA LEU A 9 19.68 -28.11 -24.11
C LEU A 9 20.05 -26.68 -24.56
N LEU A 10 21.17 -26.15 -24.04
CA LEU A 10 21.80 -24.93 -24.58
C LEU A 10 22.79 -25.34 -25.67
N ALA A 11 22.54 -24.85 -26.88
CA ALA A 11 23.48 -24.93 -27.99
C ALA A 11 24.63 -23.93 -27.78
N ALA A 12 25.87 -24.44 -27.80
CA ALA A 12 27.08 -23.64 -27.88
C ALA A 12 27.30 -23.19 -29.33
N MET A 13 27.44 -21.89 -29.57
CA MET A 13 27.96 -21.36 -30.83
C MET A 13 29.13 -20.41 -30.54
N GLY A 14 30.17 -20.55 -31.37
CA GLY A 14 31.52 -20.05 -31.16
C GLY A 14 31.69 -18.54 -31.20
N VAL A 15 32.72 -18.10 -30.49
CA VAL A 15 33.21 -16.73 -30.35
C VAL A 15 34.13 -16.41 -31.54
N PRO A 16 33.99 -15.26 -32.23
CA PRO A 16 35.11 -14.61 -32.89
C PRO A 16 35.72 -13.53 -31.99
N GLU A 17 37.04 -13.47 -32.03
CA GLU A 17 37.92 -12.57 -31.29
C GLU A 17 37.70 -11.09 -31.60
N ALA A 18 38.10 -10.29 -30.61
CA ALA A 18 37.97 -8.85 -30.53
C ALA A 18 38.76 -8.09 -31.63
N ARG A 19 38.20 -6.94 -32.01
CA ARG A 19 38.97 -5.79 -32.49
C ARG A 19 38.76 -4.64 -31.52
N ALA A 20 39.87 -4.08 -31.04
CA ALA A 20 39.92 -2.84 -30.30
C ALA A 20 39.66 -1.69 -31.28
N ASP A 21 38.77 -0.76 -30.93
CA ASP A 21 38.67 0.51 -31.64
C ASP A 21 38.49 1.69 -30.67
N ASP A 22 39.23 2.74 -31.04
CA ASP A 22 39.54 4.05 -30.49
C ASP A 22 38.49 4.70 -29.55
N ASP A 23 38.92 5.03 -28.33
CA ASP A 23 38.14 5.73 -27.31
C ASP A 23 38.16 7.24 -27.59
N ARG A 24 37.23 7.71 -28.43
CA ARG A 24 36.90 9.13 -28.57
C ARG A 24 35.47 9.38 -28.08
N PRO A 25 35.25 10.36 -27.18
CA PRO A 25 33.90 10.70 -26.75
C PRO A 25 33.12 11.31 -27.93
N ALA A 26 32.10 10.58 -28.38
CA ALA A 26 31.14 11.08 -29.37
C ALA A 26 30.39 12.31 -28.82
N PRO A 27 30.11 13.33 -29.65
CA PRO A 27 29.35 14.50 -29.23
C PRO A 27 27.93 14.11 -28.77
N PRO A 28 27.33 14.86 -27.83
CA PRO A 28 26.01 14.54 -27.31
C PRO A 28 24.98 14.65 -28.44
N SER A 29 24.39 13.53 -28.84
CA SER A 29 23.28 13.54 -29.81
C SER A 29 21.97 13.85 -29.09
N ASP A 30 21.28 14.89 -29.53
CA ASP A 30 20.10 15.51 -28.89
C ASP A 30 18.80 14.68 -28.89
N PHE A 31 18.81 13.44 -29.38
CA PHE A 31 17.62 12.58 -29.47
C PHE A 31 17.92 11.19 -28.89
N GLN A 32 17.40 10.92 -27.70
CA GLN A 32 17.37 9.62 -27.02
C GLN A 32 16.13 9.59 -26.12
N VAL A 33 15.19 8.66 -26.37
CA VAL A 33 13.98 8.51 -25.55
C VAL A 33 14.36 8.39 -24.07
N ARG A 34 14.16 9.47 -23.32
CA ARG A 34 14.59 9.57 -21.91
C ARG A 34 13.65 8.78 -21.01
N ASP A 35 14.17 8.32 -19.88
CA ASP A 35 13.37 7.67 -18.81
C ASP A 35 12.21 8.61 -18.40
N PRO A 36 10.94 8.18 -18.54
CA PRO A 36 9.78 9.00 -18.19
C PRO A 36 9.62 9.19 -16.67
N SER A 37 10.49 8.60 -15.83
CA SER A 37 10.39 8.69 -14.38
C SER A 37 10.61 10.10 -13.82
N LEU A 38 9.74 10.52 -12.90
CA LEU A 38 9.89 11.73 -12.10
C LEU A 38 10.66 11.38 -10.82
N VAL A 39 11.84 11.96 -10.66
CA VAL A 39 12.64 11.81 -9.45
C VAL A 39 12.43 13.03 -8.56
N ILE A 40 12.00 12.79 -7.32
CA ILE A 40 11.82 13.78 -6.28
C ILE A 40 12.84 13.46 -5.18
N GLY A 41 13.86 14.31 -5.06
CA GLY A 41 14.99 14.12 -4.14
C GLY A 41 16.15 13.37 -4.76
N GLU A 42 17.11 12.99 -3.93
CA GLU A 42 18.28 12.21 -4.31
C GLU A 42 18.02 10.72 -4.08
N ILE A 43 18.11 9.93 -5.15
CA ILE A 43 18.06 8.47 -5.03
C ILE A 43 19.47 8.01 -4.68
N LEU A 44 19.71 7.81 -3.39
CA LEU A 44 20.96 7.23 -2.91
C LEU A 44 21.02 5.76 -3.31
N VAL A 45 21.71 5.45 -4.41
CA VAL A 45 22.04 4.07 -4.80
C VAL A 45 23.30 3.67 -4.03
N VAL A 46 23.14 3.23 -2.78
CA VAL A 46 24.26 2.62 -2.03
C VAL A 46 24.43 1.18 -2.55
N GLY A 47 25.30 1.00 -3.54
CA GLY A 47 25.61 -0.30 -4.12
C GLY A 47 25.18 -0.46 -5.58
N ARG A 48 24.89 -1.71 -5.98
CA ARG A 48 24.61 -2.09 -7.37
C ARG A 48 23.21 -1.66 -7.80
N ARG A 49 23.07 -1.09 -9.01
CA ARG A 49 21.76 -0.67 -9.58
C ARG A 49 20.78 -1.84 -9.63
N ASP A 50 19.54 -1.54 -9.27
CA ASP A 50 18.47 -2.53 -9.24
C ASP A 50 18.15 -3.14 -10.59
N ARG A 51 18.23 -4.47 -10.64
CA ARG A 51 17.89 -5.30 -11.80
C ARG A 51 16.39 -5.23 -12.16
N GLU A 52 15.55 -4.84 -11.21
CA GLU A 52 14.09 -4.67 -11.32
C GLU A 52 13.64 -3.19 -11.22
N SER A 53 14.48 -2.24 -11.59
CA SER A 53 14.06 -0.83 -11.67
C SER A 53 12.91 -0.64 -12.67
N ALA A 54 11.87 0.14 -12.33
CA ALA A 54 10.83 0.52 -13.29
C ALA A 54 11.29 1.50 -14.38
N ALA A 55 12.58 1.83 -14.48
CA ALA A 55 13.13 2.70 -15.53
C ALA A 55 12.86 2.16 -16.96
N SER A 56 12.64 0.85 -17.11
CA SER A 56 12.24 0.23 -18.38
C SER A 56 10.72 0.24 -18.62
N VAL A 57 9.91 0.58 -17.61
CA VAL A 57 8.45 0.66 -17.73
C VAL A 57 8.09 2.05 -18.22
N LEU A 58 7.68 2.13 -19.49
CA LEU A 58 7.23 3.37 -20.12
C LEU A 58 5.85 3.81 -19.61
N THR A 59 5.74 4.24 -18.35
CA THR A 59 4.51 4.80 -17.77
C THR A 59 4.85 5.92 -16.81
N SER A 60 3.84 6.48 -16.13
CA SER A 60 4.05 7.42 -15.04
C SER A 60 4.70 6.69 -13.86
N VAL A 61 6.02 6.84 -13.75
CA VAL A 61 6.86 6.34 -12.66
C VAL A 61 7.31 7.54 -11.84
N ASP A 62 7.14 7.48 -10.53
CA ASP A 62 7.75 8.48 -9.64
C ASP A 62 8.66 7.79 -8.63
N ARG A 63 9.75 8.46 -8.25
CA ARG A 63 10.70 8.01 -7.26
C ARG A 63 10.91 9.08 -6.20
N LEU A 64 10.76 8.68 -4.94
CA LEU A 64 11.11 9.48 -3.78
C LEU A 64 12.46 9.01 -3.24
N GLY A 65 13.40 9.94 -3.10
CA GLY A 65 14.73 9.72 -2.54
C GLY A 65 14.76 9.70 -1.01
N ALA A 66 15.79 9.04 -0.45
CA ALA A 66 16.02 8.94 0.99
C ALA A 66 16.10 10.31 1.66
N ASP A 67 16.76 11.28 1.02
CA ASP A 67 16.98 12.62 1.56
C ASP A 67 15.65 13.31 1.92
N ILE A 68 14.64 13.17 1.06
CA ILE A 68 13.31 13.73 1.31
C ILE A 68 12.57 12.89 2.34
N ILE A 69 12.64 11.57 2.23
CA ILE A 69 11.90 10.63 3.07
C ILE A 69 12.35 10.74 4.53
N GLU A 70 13.65 10.72 4.81
CA GLU A 70 14.22 10.79 6.15
C GLU A 70 13.86 12.10 6.87
N ARG A 71 13.68 13.20 6.13
CA ARG A 71 13.26 14.50 6.69
C ARG A 71 11.78 14.56 7.02
N GLN A 72 10.97 13.59 6.60
CA GLN A 72 9.54 13.60 6.88
C GLN A 72 9.26 13.19 8.33
N ASN A 73 8.35 13.94 8.96
CA ASN A 73 7.73 13.52 10.21
C ASN A 73 6.31 13.03 9.91
N VAL A 74 6.19 11.73 9.67
CA VAL A 74 4.91 11.05 9.42
C VAL A 74 4.61 10.09 10.56
N ASP A 75 3.33 9.89 10.86
CA ASP A 75 2.89 8.89 11.84
C ASP A 75 3.03 7.47 11.28
N ASN A 76 2.81 7.32 9.97
CA ASN A 76 2.84 6.05 9.28
C ASN A 76 3.49 6.20 7.88
N ALA A 77 4.23 5.19 7.43
CA ALA A 77 4.99 5.26 6.18
C ALA A 77 4.11 5.43 4.94
N TRP A 78 2.85 4.98 4.94
CA TRP A 78 1.93 5.21 3.82
C TRP A 78 1.66 6.70 3.54
N GLN A 79 1.85 7.59 4.52
CA GLN A 79 1.69 9.04 4.32
C GLN A 79 2.78 9.62 3.41
N LEU A 80 3.95 8.97 3.33
CA LEU A 80 5.04 9.40 2.44
C LEU A 80 4.62 9.35 0.96
N LEU A 81 3.68 8.46 0.63
CA LEU A 81 3.11 8.31 -0.72
C LEU A 81 2.14 9.43 -1.09
N GLY A 82 1.87 10.41 -0.21
CA GLY A 82 1.12 11.61 -0.59
C GLY A 82 1.92 12.62 -1.41
N ARG A 83 3.23 12.42 -1.57
CA ARG A 83 4.14 13.31 -2.29
C ARG A 83 4.12 13.13 -3.82
N PRO A 84 4.08 11.91 -4.36
CA PRO A 84 4.04 11.71 -5.81
C PRO A 84 2.67 12.09 -6.40
N PRO A 85 2.63 12.64 -7.63
CA PRO A 85 1.38 12.99 -8.29
C PRO A 85 0.49 11.77 -8.59
N GLY A 86 -0.83 11.98 -8.56
CA GLY A 86 -1.82 10.95 -8.89
C GLY A 86 -1.99 9.87 -7.82
N VAL A 87 -1.48 10.12 -6.62
CA VAL A 87 -1.72 9.33 -5.40
C VAL A 87 -2.76 10.02 -4.53
N THR A 88 -3.70 9.25 -4.01
CA THR A 88 -4.71 9.70 -3.05
C THR A 88 -4.47 9.00 -1.73
N LEU A 89 -4.48 9.76 -0.64
CA LEU A 89 -4.37 9.23 0.72
C LEU A 89 -5.76 9.15 1.36
N THR A 90 -6.08 8.00 1.93
CA THR A 90 -7.28 7.77 2.72
C THR A 90 -6.86 7.56 4.17
N SER A 91 -7.13 8.56 5.02
CA SER A 91 -6.85 8.48 6.45
C SER A 91 -8.10 7.97 7.18
N PHE A 92 -8.01 6.80 7.82
CA PHE A 92 -9.11 6.30 8.65
C PHE A 92 -8.98 6.80 10.09
N ASN A 93 -7.75 7.03 10.56
CA ASN A 93 -7.45 7.42 11.95
C ASN A 93 -8.12 6.46 12.96
N GLN A 94 -8.03 5.14 12.70
CA GLN A 94 -8.60 4.08 13.54
C GLN A 94 -7.53 3.05 13.91
N GLY A 95 -6.96 3.15 15.11
CA GLY A 95 -6.13 2.10 15.72
C GLY A 95 -5.07 1.53 14.79
N THR A 96 -5.01 0.20 14.69
CA THR A 96 -4.07 -0.50 13.81
C THR A 96 -4.40 -0.31 12.32
N THR A 97 -5.56 0.24 11.97
CA THR A 97 -5.96 0.57 10.59
C THR A 97 -5.88 2.08 10.37
N SER A 98 -4.67 2.63 10.38
CA SER A 98 -4.42 4.08 10.37
C SER A 98 -4.82 4.76 9.06
N GLY A 99 -4.47 4.17 7.91
CA GLY A 99 -4.78 4.73 6.59
C GLY A 99 -4.14 3.93 5.45
N LYS A 100 -4.38 4.38 4.23
CA LYS A 100 -3.94 3.73 2.99
C LYS A 100 -3.68 4.76 1.91
N PHE A 101 -2.99 4.35 0.86
CA PHE A 101 -2.82 5.10 -0.37
C PHE A 101 -3.45 4.36 -1.55
N SER A 102 -3.84 5.10 -2.58
CA SER A 102 -4.37 4.54 -3.83
C SER A 102 -3.97 5.40 -5.01
N PHE A 103 -4.11 4.89 -6.24
CA PHE A 103 -3.75 5.61 -7.46
C PHE A 103 -4.97 5.95 -8.30
N ARG A 104 -4.96 7.13 -8.94
CA ARG A 104 -5.87 7.50 -10.05
C ARG A 104 -7.36 7.20 -9.80
N GLY A 105 -7.84 7.47 -8.57
CA GLY A 105 -9.25 7.29 -8.21
C GLY A 105 -9.70 5.85 -7.95
N PHE A 106 -8.78 4.87 -7.92
CA PHE A 106 -9.05 3.61 -7.25
C PHE A 106 -9.26 3.90 -5.76
N ASN A 107 -10.29 3.31 -5.16
CA ASN A 107 -10.69 3.66 -3.81
C ASN A 107 -9.80 2.97 -2.77
N GLY A 108 -9.20 3.74 -1.85
CA GLY A 108 -8.52 3.22 -0.67
C GLY A 108 -9.47 2.78 0.46
N GLU A 109 -10.73 3.21 0.42
CA GLU A 109 -11.78 2.87 1.41
C GLU A 109 -12.42 1.51 1.14
N GLY A 110 -12.17 0.93 -0.04
CA GLY A 110 -12.64 -0.40 -0.39
C GLY A 110 -11.89 -1.51 0.34
N GLU A 111 -12.38 -2.74 0.19
CA GLU A 111 -11.67 -3.93 0.68
C GLU A 111 -10.37 -4.15 -0.13
N ILE A 112 -10.42 -3.86 -1.43
CA ILE A 112 -9.29 -3.99 -2.38
C ILE A 112 -8.87 -2.60 -2.90
N ASN A 113 -7.63 -2.18 -2.63
CA ASN A 113 -7.07 -0.91 -3.13
C ASN A 113 -6.55 -1.01 -4.58
N ALA A 114 -6.34 -2.24 -5.04
CA ALA A 114 -5.83 -2.60 -6.36
C ALA A 114 -4.44 -2.00 -6.66
N VAL A 115 -3.62 -1.82 -5.62
CA VAL A 115 -2.20 -1.48 -5.72
C VAL A 115 -1.37 -2.62 -5.15
N LYS A 116 -0.38 -3.10 -5.91
CA LYS A 116 0.59 -4.09 -5.44
C LYS A 116 1.64 -3.36 -4.60
N LEU A 117 1.79 -3.74 -3.35
CA LEU A 117 2.88 -3.27 -2.49
C LEU A 117 4.03 -4.27 -2.54
N LEU A 118 5.24 -3.74 -2.72
CA LEU A 118 6.48 -4.49 -2.68
C LEU A 118 7.41 -3.85 -1.64
N ILE A 119 7.96 -4.65 -0.73
CA ILE A 119 9.00 -4.22 0.22
C ILE A 119 10.25 -5.02 -0.09
N ASP A 120 11.32 -4.34 -0.51
CA ASP A 120 12.52 -4.98 -1.09
C ASP A 120 12.19 -6.00 -2.19
N GLY A 121 11.14 -5.69 -2.99
CA GLY A 121 10.67 -6.56 -4.07
C GLY A 121 9.86 -7.79 -3.64
N ILE A 122 9.53 -7.91 -2.34
CA ILE A 122 8.65 -8.96 -1.82
C ILE A 122 7.19 -8.49 -1.83
N PRO A 123 6.25 -9.22 -2.46
CA PRO A 123 4.81 -8.96 -2.33
C PRO A 123 4.39 -8.79 -0.87
N SER A 124 3.78 -7.66 -0.55
CA SER A 124 3.50 -7.24 0.83
C SER A 124 2.03 -6.79 1.00
N ASN A 125 1.12 -7.43 0.26
CA ASN A 125 -0.32 -7.26 0.42
C ASN A 125 -0.89 -8.41 1.27
N THR A 126 -1.85 -8.12 2.13
CA THR A 126 -2.73 -9.14 2.73
C THR A 126 -3.65 -9.75 1.66
N ASN A 127 -4.28 -10.86 2.00
CA ASN A 127 -5.15 -11.61 1.09
C ASN A 127 -6.29 -10.76 0.50
N ASP A 128 -6.77 -9.78 1.26
CA ASP A 128 -7.84 -8.86 0.91
C ASP A 128 -7.37 -7.73 -0.01
N GLY A 129 -6.08 -7.68 -0.33
CA GLY A 129 -5.45 -6.65 -1.15
C GLY A 129 -5.08 -5.39 -0.36
N ASN A 130 -5.22 -5.38 0.97
CA ASN A 130 -4.71 -4.32 1.81
C ASN A 130 -3.19 -4.39 1.95
N MET A 131 -2.62 -3.32 2.51
CA MET A 131 -1.18 -3.05 2.52
C MET A 131 -0.63 -2.78 3.93
N PRO A 132 -1.02 -3.53 4.99
CA PRO A 132 -0.60 -3.23 6.36
C PRO A 132 0.90 -3.45 6.60
N PHE A 133 1.57 -4.22 5.75
CA PHE A 133 3.02 -4.44 5.82
C PHE A 133 3.82 -3.14 5.68
N ILE A 134 3.26 -2.09 5.07
CA ILE A 134 3.92 -0.78 5.00
C ILE A 134 4.12 -0.15 6.38
N ASP A 135 3.29 -0.52 7.38
CA ASP A 135 3.34 0.04 8.73
C ASP A 135 4.64 -0.36 9.46
N MET A 136 5.27 -1.47 9.04
CA MET A 136 6.57 -1.92 9.54
C MET A 136 7.71 -0.96 9.23
N LEU A 137 7.53 -0.07 8.25
CA LEU A 137 8.59 0.79 7.76
C LEU A 137 8.58 2.13 8.51
N PHE A 138 9.80 2.61 8.79
CA PHE A 138 10.04 3.90 9.39
C PHE A 138 10.85 4.78 8.43
N PRO A 139 10.69 6.11 8.44
CA PRO A 139 11.40 6.99 7.52
C PRO A 139 12.92 6.77 7.47
N LEU A 140 13.56 6.50 8.61
CA LEU A 140 15.01 6.26 8.67
C LEU A 140 15.46 4.96 7.98
N ASP A 141 14.55 3.99 7.80
CA ASP A 141 14.81 2.71 7.11
C ASP A 141 14.69 2.81 5.59
N ILE A 142 13.91 3.77 5.10
CA ILE A 142 13.49 3.79 3.70
C ILE A 142 14.55 4.51 2.85
N ALA A 143 15.18 3.76 1.94
CA ALA A 143 16.13 4.30 0.98
C ALA A 143 15.44 4.93 -0.24
N SER A 144 14.33 4.34 -0.69
CA SER A 144 13.52 4.95 -1.74
C SER A 144 12.11 4.37 -1.80
N ILE A 145 11.20 5.14 -2.39
CA ILE A 145 9.87 4.67 -2.75
C ILE A 145 9.68 4.91 -4.24
N GLU A 146 9.38 3.87 -5.00
CA GLU A 146 9.04 3.94 -6.42
C GLU A 146 7.56 3.62 -6.60
N THR A 147 6.82 4.46 -7.31
CA THR A 147 5.41 4.20 -7.67
C THR A 147 5.28 4.10 -9.17
N VAL A 148 4.70 3.00 -9.65
CA VAL A 148 4.38 2.78 -11.07
C VAL A 148 2.88 2.80 -11.21
N ARG A 149 2.35 3.76 -11.97
CA ARG A 149 0.89 3.90 -12.14
C ARG A 149 0.37 3.26 -13.41
N GLY A 150 -0.79 2.63 -13.28
CA GLY A 150 -1.50 1.95 -14.37
C GLY A 150 -1.03 0.51 -14.59
N THR A 151 -1.45 -0.04 -15.71
CA THR A 151 -1.40 -1.48 -15.97
C THR A 151 -0.17 -1.91 -16.77
N SER A 152 0.78 -1.01 -17.01
CA SER A 152 1.89 -1.23 -17.96
C SER A 152 2.96 -2.20 -17.48
N ASP A 153 3.13 -2.39 -16.17
CA ASP A 153 4.14 -3.28 -15.61
C ASP A 153 3.69 -4.75 -15.72
N PRO A 154 4.37 -5.61 -16.50
CA PRO A 154 4.01 -7.03 -16.62
C PRO A 154 4.61 -7.88 -15.52
N ARG A 155 5.51 -7.35 -14.67
CA ARG A 155 6.21 -8.16 -13.66
C ARG A 155 5.28 -8.62 -12.54
N TRP A 156 4.21 -7.87 -12.31
CA TRP A 156 3.27 -8.10 -11.22
C TRP A 156 1.86 -8.34 -11.76
N GLY A 157 1.25 -9.46 -11.35
CA GLY A 157 -0.11 -9.86 -11.70
C GLY A 157 -1.16 -9.31 -10.74
N LEU A 158 -1.65 -10.17 -9.84
CA LEU A 158 -2.68 -9.83 -8.86
C LEU A 158 -2.34 -8.55 -8.06
N HIS A 159 -3.36 -7.72 -7.79
CA HIS A 159 -3.29 -6.42 -7.11
C HIS A 159 -2.64 -5.28 -7.91
N ASN A 160 -2.20 -5.48 -9.15
CA ASN A 160 -1.49 -4.46 -9.94
C ASN A 160 -2.39 -3.72 -10.95
N ILE A 161 -3.69 -3.49 -10.65
CA ILE A 161 -4.59 -2.80 -11.58
C ILE A 161 -4.34 -1.29 -11.60
N ALA A 162 -4.33 -0.67 -10.42
CA ALA A 162 -4.07 0.75 -10.29
C ALA A 162 -2.58 1.04 -10.50
N GLY A 163 -1.74 0.03 -10.27
CA GLY A 163 -0.29 0.06 -10.39
C GLY A 163 0.38 -0.64 -9.20
N ASN A 164 1.66 -0.35 -9.00
CA ASN A 164 2.43 -0.87 -7.88
C ASN A 164 3.23 0.23 -7.17
N ALA A 165 3.53 -0.02 -5.90
CA ALA A 165 4.46 0.76 -5.09
C ALA A 165 5.54 -0.17 -4.56
N SER A 166 6.80 0.15 -4.85
CA SER A 166 7.97 -0.56 -4.39
C SER A 166 8.73 0.30 -3.40
N VAL A 167 8.84 -0.18 -2.16
CA VAL A 167 9.62 0.46 -1.10
C VAL A 167 10.92 -0.29 -0.94
N ARG A 168 12.03 0.43 -1.05
CA ARG A 168 13.37 -0.11 -0.84
C ARG A 168 13.89 0.38 0.48
N THR A 169 14.38 -0.54 1.29
CA THR A 169 14.98 -0.23 2.58
C THR A 169 16.50 -0.16 2.46
N ARG A 170 17.12 0.56 3.38
CA ARG A 170 18.57 0.77 3.41
C ARG A 170 19.31 -0.57 3.42
N THR A 171 20.38 -0.61 2.65
CA THR A 171 21.24 -1.80 2.51
C THR A 171 22.65 -1.34 2.19
N GLY A 172 23.67 -1.96 2.76
CA GLY A 172 25.07 -1.65 2.43
C GLY A 172 25.56 -0.30 2.92
N GLY A 173 24.91 0.29 3.91
CA GLY A 173 25.47 1.47 4.58
C GLY A 173 26.60 1.08 5.51
N GLU A 174 27.66 1.90 5.60
CA GLU A 174 28.55 1.87 6.76
C GLU A 174 28.17 3.02 7.69
N GLY A 175 28.14 2.72 9.00
CA GLY A 175 27.88 3.72 10.03
C GLY A 175 26.51 3.58 10.67
N VAL A 176 26.21 4.52 11.57
CA VAL A 176 25.00 4.53 12.40
C VAL A 176 24.30 5.87 12.22
N ALA A 177 22.99 5.81 12.02
CA ALA A 177 22.10 6.95 12.02
C ALA A 177 21.05 6.75 13.13
N ALA A 178 20.74 7.82 13.85
CA ALA A 178 19.71 7.81 14.87
C ALA A 178 18.81 9.04 14.72
N ARG A 179 17.53 8.87 15.03
CA ARG A 179 16.53 9.94 15.04
C ARG A 179 15.74 9.85 16.33
N LEU A 180 15.66 10.97 17.03
CA LEU A 180 14.84 11.14 18.23
C LEU A 180 13.87 12.29 18.00
N GLY A 181 12.60 12.08 18.31
CA GLY A 181 11.54 13.06 18.18
C GLY A 181 10.64 13.06 19.42
N TYR A 182 10.30 14.26 19.87
CA TYR A 182 9.28 14.47 20.90
C TYR A 182 8.40 15.66 20.52
N GLY A 183 7.09 15.58 20.75
CA GLY A 183 6.18 16.64 20.31
C GLY A 183 4.76 16.56 20.85
N SER A 184 3.84 17.23 20.15
CA SER A 184 2.42 17.26 20.46
C SER A 184 1.84 15.86 20.62
N HIS A 185 0.80 15.73 21.45
CA HIS A 185 0.16 14.44 21.76
C HIS A 185 1.09 13.45 22.47
N GLN A 186 2.13 13.95 23.16
CA GLN A 186 3.13 13.14 23.84
C GLN A 186 3.82 12.14 22.89
N ILE A 187 3.96 12.51 21.61
CA ILE A 187 4.69 11.70 20.65
C ILE A 187 6.11 11.50 21.17
N LEU A 188 6.55 10.23 21.20
CA LEU A 188 7.94 9.85 21.33
C LEU A 188 8.28 8.96 20.13
N ASP A 189 9.23 9.41 19.31
CA ASP A 189 9.70 8.72 18.11
C ASP A 189 11.19 8.44 18.26
N MET A 190 11.58 7.17 18.20
CA MET A 190 12.95 6.71 18.36
C MET A 190 13.28 5.77 17.22
N GLN A 191 14.27 6.11 16.41
CA GLN A 191 14.71 5.30 15.29
C GLN A 191 16.23 5.20 15.31
N ALA A 192 16.75 4.01 15.08
CA ALA A 192 18.17 3.76 14.89
C ALA A 192 18.35 2.81 13.72
N ALA A 193 19.23 3.17 12.79
CA ALA A 193 19.63 2.35 11.67
C ALA A 193 21.16 2.28 11.65
N GLY A 194 21.72 1.12 11.39
CA GLY A 194 23.17 0.98 11.30
C GLY A 194 23.59 -0.18 10.41
N GLY A 195 24.70 0.00 9.71
CA GLY A 195 25.25 -1.02 8.83
C GLY A 195 26.75 -1.20 9.00
N LEU A 196 27.18 -2.43 8.76
CA LEU A 196 28.56 -2.91 8.90
C LEU A 196 28.95 -3.67 7.63
N ARG A 197 30.18 -3.45 7.17
CA ARG A 197 30.78 -4.23 6.08
C ARG A 197 32.03 -4.93 6.57
N LEU A 198 32.09 -6.23 6.33
CA LEU A 198 33.22 -7.10 6.67
C LEU A 198 33.62 -7.86 5.40
N GLY A 199 34.50 -7.25 4.61
CA GLY A 199 34.90 -7.79 3.31
C GLY A 199 33.71 -7.98 2.36
N ALA A 200 33.48 -9.23 1.94
CA ALA A 200 32.36 -9.63 1.08
C ALA A 200 30.99 -9.63 1.80
N PHE A 201 30.96 -9.49 3.12
CA PHE A 201 29.73 -9.57 3.91
C PHE A 201 29.27 -8.19 4.36
N THR A 202 27.96 -7.94 4.29
CA THR A 202 27.30 -6.69 4.66
C THR A 202 26.12 -7.00 5.58
N GLN A 203 25.98 -6.22 6.64
CA GLN A 203 24.91 -6.35 7.63
C GLN A 203 24.25 -5.01 7.83
N ASP A 204 22.93 -4.95 7.86
CA ASP A 204 22.16 -3.74 8.15
C ASP A 204 21.08 -4.05 9.19
N TYR A 205 20.91 -3.16 10.16
CA TYR A 205 19.97 -3.30 11.26
C TYR A 205 19.13 -2.03 11.43
N LEU A 206 17.86 -2.21 11.76
CA LEU A 206 16.92 -1.14 12.09
C LEU A 206 16.18 -1.48 13.37
N VAL A 207 16.04 -0.47 14.25
CA VAL A 207 15.05 -0.44 15.32
C VAL A 207 14.25 0.85 15.20
N GLY A 208 12.93 0.74 15.16
CA GLY A 208 12.01 1.88 15.18
C GLY A 208 10.96 1.70 16.26
N TYR A 209 10.81 2.66 17.16
CA TYR A 209 9.77 2.68 18.18
C TYR A 209 9.07 4.04 18.15
N ARG A 210 7.74 4.03 18.14
CA ARG A 210 6.94 5.25 18.25
C ARG A 210 5.75 5.01 19.17
N ARG A 211 5.48 5.96 20.05
CA ARG A 211 4.25 6.03 20.85
C ARG A 211 3.64 7.43 20.82
N SER A 212 2.34 7.54 21.03
CA SER A 212 1.61 8.80 21.08
C SER A 212 0.25 8.59 21.75
N ASN A 213 -0.30 9.65 22.36
CA ASN A 213 -1.68 9.65 22.85
C ASN A 213 -2.70 9.96 21.73
N GLY A 214 -2.20 10.21 20.52
CA GLY A 214 -3.03 10.52 19.35
C GLY A 214 -3.75 11.87 19.43
N PHE A 215 -4.38 12.24 18.32
CA PHE A 215 -5.07 13.53 18.19
C PHE A 215 -6.42 13.57 18.91
N ARG A 216 -7.11 12.42 19.00
CA ARG A 216 -8.46 12.27 19.56
C ARG A 216 -8.39 11.64 20.95
N ALA A 217 -9.45 11.80 21.74
CA ALA A 217 -9.65 10.94 22.90
C ALA A 217 -9.73 9.47 22.45
N HIS A 218 -9.20 8.54 23.26
CA HIS A 218 -9.18 7.11 22.96
C HIS A 218 -8.46 6.77 21.65
N SER A 219 -7.28 7.36 21.45
CA SER A 219 -6.46 7.13 20.24
C SER A 219 -4.98 6.92 20.55
N ASP A 220 -4.69 6.46 21.77
CA ASP A 220 -3.32 6.11 22.18
C ASP A 220 -2.82 4.95 21.30
N TYR A 221 -1.54 4.99 20.93
CA TYR A 221 -0.91 3.90 20.19
C TYR A 221 0.58 3.80 20.46
N ASP A 222 1.11 2.60 20.29
CA ASP A 222 2.52 2.34 20.15
C ASP A 222 2.82 1.32 19.03
N ARG A 223 4.03 1.42 18.49
CA ARG A 223 4.52 0.55 17.44
C ARG A 223 6.03 0.36 17.54
N LEU A 224 6.46 -0.89 17.31
CA LEU A 224 7.84 -1.32 17.27
C LEU A 224 8.10 -2.05 15.95
N ALA A 225 9.16 -1.67 15.25
CA ALA A 225 9.70 -2.37 14.10
C ALA A 225 11.17 -2.74 14.33
N LEU A 226 11.52 -3.97 13.96
CA LEU A 226 12.87 -4.49 13.93
C LEU A 226 13.15 -5.02 12.53
N ALA A 227 14.32 -4.70 11.97
CA ALA A 227 14.78 -5.29 10.72
C ALA A 227 16.25 -5.67 10.79
N GLY A 228 16.60 -6.78 10.15
CA GLY A 228 17.96 -7.24 9.93
C GLY A 228 18.14 -7.69 8.48
N LYS A 229 19.25 -7.30 7.86
CA LYS A 229 19.60 -7.67 6.49
C LYS A 229 21.03 -8.16 6.48
N TRP A 230 21.28 -9.26 5.77
CA TRP A 230 22.60 -9.87 5.64
C TRP A 230 22.84 -10.20 4.18
N PHE A 231 23.92 -9.68 3.60
CA PHE A 231 24.26 -9.89 2.21
C PHE A 231 25.71 -10.32 2.06
N TYR A 232 25.92 -11.30 1.18
CA TYR A 232 27.23 -11.80 0.79
C TYR A 232 27.44 -11.58 -0.69
N ALA A 233 28.53 -10.88 -1.05
CA ALA A 233 28.94 -10.61 -2.42
C ALA A 233 30.45 -10.88 -2.55
N PRO A 234 30.87 -12.05 -3.08
CA PRO A 234 32.28 -12.42 -3.20
C PRO A 234 33.05 -11.50 -4.16
N ALA A 235 34.38 -11.52 -4.02
CA ALA A 235 35.29 -10.88 -4.96
C ALA A 235 35.08 -11.47 -6.36
N GLY A 236 34.73 -10.61 -7.33
CA GLY A 236 34.21 -10.99 -8.65
C GLY A 236 32.88 -10.32 -8.97
N GLY A 237 32.03 -10.09 -7.96
CA GLY A 237 30.80 -9.30 -8.10
C GLY A 237 29.66 -9.93 -8.93
N ASP A 238 29.91 -11.10 -9.50
CA ASP A 238 28.97 -11.82 -10.35
C ASP A 238 27.80 -12.42 -9.59
N VAL A 239 27.95 -12.68 -8.28
CA VAL A 239 26.88 -13.26 -7.45
C VAL A 239 26.66 -12.42 -6.21
N ARG A 240 25.40 -12.30 -5.79
CA ARG A 240 25.01 -11.70 -4.51
C ARG A 240 23.93 -12.55 -3.87
N LEU A 241 24.18 -13.00 -2.65
CA LEU A 241 23.21 -13.73 -1.83
C LEU A 241 22.78 -12.85 -0.66
N GLY A 242 21.53 -12.97 -0.23
CA GLY A 242 21.03 -12.18 0.87
C GLY A 242 19.90 -12.84 1.66
N ALA A 243 19.79 -12.44 2.91
CA ALA A 243 18.67 -12.76 3.78
C ALA A 243 18.16 -11.47 4.43
N ILE A 244 16.85 -11.35 4.56
CA ILE A 244 16.21 -10.22 5.24
C ILE A 244 15.17 -10.77 6.20
N ALA A 245 15.15 -10.25 7.42
CA ALA A 245 14.15 -10.55 8.44
C ALA A 245 13.58 -9.25 9.01
N ARG A 246 12.27 -9.19 9.16
CA ARG A 246 11.54 -8.07 9.76
C ARG A 246 10.51 -8.57 10.74
N HIS A 247 10.34 -7.82 11.82
CA HIS A 247 9.30 -8.04 12.81
C HIS A 247 8.66 -6.70 13.18
N TYR A 248 7.34 -6.67 13.28
CA TYR A 248 6.57 -5.50 13.70
C TYR A 248 5.51 -5.90 14.70
N ARG A 249 5.32 -5.05 15.71
CA ARG A 249 4.19 -5.11 16.63
C ARG A 249 3.61 -3.71 16.79
N SER A 250 2.29 -3.63 16.86
CA SER A 250 1.58 -2.41 17.23
C SER A 250 0.38 -2.73 18.10
N GLU A 251 0.13 -1.86 19.05
CA GLU A 251 -1.09 -1.81 19.85
C GLU A 251 -1.66 -0.39 19.74
N ALA A 252 -2.97 -0.28 19.52
CA ALA A 252 -3.60 1.01 19.31
C ALA A 252 -5.07 1.00 19.71
N GLU A 253 -5.52 2.11 20.29
CA GLU A 253 -6.92 2.39 20.58
C GLU A 253 -7.66 2.84 19.31
N GLU A 254 -8.96 2.54 19.24
CA GLU A 254 -9.80 2.94 18.11
C GLU A 254 -10.86 3.94 18.55
N PRO A 255 -10.72 5.23 18.22
CA PRO A 255 -11.62 6.28 18.71
C PRO A 255 -13.02 6.22 18.09
N GLY A 256 -13.26 5.33 17.13
CA GLY A 256 -14.54 5.19 16.42
C GLY A 256 -14.75 6.28 15.37
N TYR A 257 -15.73 6.06 14.49
CA TYR A 257 -16.13 7.05 13.48
C TYR A 257 -17.07 8.09 14.06
N LEU A 258 -16.93 9.34 13.61
CA LEU A 258 -17.84 10.43 13.99
C LEU A 258 -18.83 10.71 12.86
N SER A 259 -20.02 11.18 13.24
CA SER A 259 -20.90 11.84 12.28
C SER A 259 -20.24 13.11 11.74
N GLU A 260 -20.62 13.57 10.55
CA GLU A 260 -20.06 14.80 9.98
C GLU A 260 -20.30 16.02 10.87
N ALA A 261 -21.49 16.11 11.48
CA ALA A 261 -21.84 17.20 12.39
C ALA A 261 -20.95 17.19 13.64
N ASP A 262 -20.75 16.01 14.24
CA ASP A 262 -19.95 15.85 15.44
C ASP A 262 -18.46 16.06 15.18
N ALA A 263 -17.95 15.62 14.03
CA ALA A 263 -16.57 15.88 13.61
C ALA A 263 -16.28 17.36 13.41
N ARG A 264 -17.28 18.16 12.99
CA ARG A 264 -17.16 19.62 12.87
C ARG A 264 -17.27 20.34 14.21
N ALA A 265 -18.13 19.83 15.11
CA ALA A 265 -18.36 20.44 16.42
C ALA A 265 -17.23 20.15 17.41
N ASP A 266 -16.79 18.90 17.50
CA ASP A 266 -15.64 18.47 18.28
C ASP A 266 -14.89 17.35 17.54
N PRO A 267 -13.84 17.69 16.76
CA PRO A 267 -13.06 16.72 16.01
C PRO A 267 -12.21 15.79 16.91
N ARG A 268 -12.05 16.11 18.20
CA ARG A 268 -11.22 15.36 19.15
C ARG A 268 -12.01 14.34 19.95
N GLN A 269 -13.33 14.40 19.95
CA GLN A 269 -14.15 13.48 20.72
C GLN A 269 -14.00 12.02 20.25
N SER A 270 -14.28 11.10 21.16
CA SER A 270 -14.58 9.70 20.87
C SER A 270 -15.88 9.34 21.61
N TYR A 271 -16.77 8.63 20.94
CA TYR A 271 -18.03 8.24 21.56
C TYR A 271 -17.82 7.16 22.62
N ALA A 272 -18.62 7.18 23.68
CA ALA A 272 -18.58 6.18 24.75
C ALA A 272 -18.83 4.73 24.29
N ILE A 273 -19.39 4.53 23.09
CA ILE A 273 -19.58 3.21 22.48
C ILE A 273 -18.26 2.57 22.01
N SER A 274 -17.21 3.38 21.79
CA SER A 274 -15.89 2.94 21.32
C SER A 274 -14.85 2.92 22.43
N ARG A 275 -15.23 3.16 23.68
CA ARG A 275 -14.33 3.17 24.86
C ARG A 275 -13.48 1.90 25.04
N SER A 276 -13.94 0.78 24.48
CA SER A 276 -13.24 -0.51 24.52
C SER A 276 -12.84 -0.99 23.12
N ASP A 277 -12.97 -0.17 22.09
CA ASP A 277 -12.44 -0.48 20.76
C ASP A 277 -10.92 -0.32 20.75
N GLY A 278 -10.23 -1.01 19.86
CA GLY A 278 -8.76 -1.04 19.76
C GLY A 278 -8.26 -2.33 19.14
N GLY A 279 -6.96 -2.46 18.94
CA GLY A 279 -6.40 -3.65 18.33
C GLY A 279 -4.91 -3.83 18.56
N GLU A 280 -4.47 -5.05 18.28
CA GLU A 280 -3.07 -5.43 18.23
C GLU A 280 -2.79 -6.01 16.84
N ARG A 281 -1.61 -5.70 16.30
CA ARG A 281 -1.12 -6.25 15.04
C ARG A 281 0.31 -6.73 15.20
N ARG A 282 0.60 -7.90 14.64
CA ARG A 282 1.96 -8.45 14.51
C ARG A 282 2.21 -8.84 13.06
N ILE A 283 3.37 -8.44 12.54
CA ILE A 283 3.78 -8.74 11.16
C ILE A 283 5.19 -9.29 11.18
N GLY A 284 5.44 -10.31 10.36
CA GLY A 284 6.76 -10.84 10.06
C GLY A 284 6.98 -10.89 8.56
N GLN A 285 8.19 -10.58 8.11
CA GLN A 285 8.60 -10.75 6.72
C GLN A 285 10.03 -11.28 6.67
N TYR A 286 10.20 -12.44 6.04
CA TYR A 286 11.46 -13.15 5.91
C TYR A 286 11.70 -13.43 4.43
N SER A 287 12.89 -13.15 3.92
CA SER A 287 13.20 -13.41 2.51
C SER A 287 14.65 -13.80 2.29
N LEU A 288 14.85 -14.63 1.27
CA LEU A 288 16.14 -15.00 0.71
C LEU A 288 16.25 -14.44 -0.69
N HIS A 289 17.42 -13.94 -1.04
CA HIS A 289 17.72 -13.26 -2.30
C HIS A 289 18.95 -13.91 -2.91
N ALA A 290 18.87 -14.20 -4.20
CA ALA A 290 20.00 -14.62 -5.02
C ALA A 290 19.98 -13.82 -6.31
N GLU A 291 21.08 -13.14 -6.60
CA GLU A 291 21.25 -12.36 -7.82
C GLU A 291 22.55 -12.75 -8.49
N ALA A 292 22.55 -12.87 -9.82
CA ALA A 292 23.72 -13.29 -10.58
C ALA A 292 23.86 -12.57 -11.92
N ASP A 293 25.10 -12.31 -12.32
CA ASP A 293 25.50 -12.05 -13.71
C ASP A 293 25.90 -13.37 -14.34
N LEU A 294 25.02 -13.92 -15.15
CA LEU A 294 25.23 -15.22 -15.78
C LEU A 294 26.20 -15.12 -16.96
N ALA A 295 26.17 -13.99 -17.67
CA ALA A 295 27.05 -13.66 -18.79
C ALA A 295 27.03 -12.13 -19.03
N ARG A 296 27.86 -11.65 -19.96
CA ARG A 296 27.83 -10.25 -20.39
C ARG A 296 26.42 -9.88 -20.88
N GLY A 297 25.79 -8.93 -20.21
CA GLY A 297 24.45 -8.45 -20.52
C GLY A 297 23.32 -9.40 -20.10
N LEU A 298 23.58 -10.48 -19.36
CA LEU A 298 22.58 -11.43 -18.86
C LEU A 298 22.57 -11.44 -17.32
N ASP A 299 21.57 -10.82 -16.72
CA ASP A 299 21.33 -10.78 -15.28
C ASP A 299 20.18 -11.73 -14.89
N ALA A 300 20.27 -12.34 -13.71
CA ALA A 300 19.20 -13.10 -13.09
C ALA A 300 18.97 -12.70 -11.62
N SER A 301 17.72 -12.73 -11.17
CA SER A 301 17.34 -12.64 -9.76
C SER A 301 16.36 -13.74 -9.38
N LEU A 302 16.48 -14.25 -8.16
CA LEU A 302 15.60 -15.22 -7.54
C LEU A 302 15.37 -14.78 -6.09
N ARG A 303 14.12 -14.75 -5.65
CA ARG A 303 13.76 -14.46 -4.27
C ARG A 303 12.76 -15.47 -3.77
N GLY A 304 12.96 -15.95 -2.55
CA GLY A 304 11.98 -16.73 -1.81
C GLY A 304 11.57 -15.97 -0.54
N TYR A 305 10.32 -16.07 -0.12
CA TYR A 305 9.85 -15.33 1.05
C TYR A 305 8.76 -16.04 1.85
N LEU A 306 8.62 -15.59 3.10
CA LEU A 306 7.54 -15.90 4.03
C LEU A 306 7.10 -14.60 4.72
N ASN A 307 5.83 -14.27 4.61
CA ASN A 307 5.16 -13.22 5.35
C ASN A 307 4.18 -13.85 6.34
N THR A 308 4.12 -13.31 7.55
CA THR A 308 3.15 -13.70 8.59
C THR A 308 2.40 -12.45 9.04
N PHE A 309 1.09 -12.54 9.20
CA PHE A 309 0.23 -11.43 9.58
C PHE A 309 -0.82 -11.89 10.59
N ASP A 310 -0.77 -11.33 11.80
CA ASP A 310 -1.75 -11.54 12.86
C ASP A 310 -2.34 -10.18 13.23
N ASP A 311 -3.65 -10.01 13.07
CA ASP A 311 -4.36 -8.79 13.40
C ASP A 311 -5.62 -9.13 14.19
N ARG A 312 -5.71 -8.55 15.40
CA ARG A 312 -6.88 -8.67 16.26
C ARG A 312 -7.41 -7.29 16.57
N ARG A 313 -8.62 -7.02 16.10
CA ARG A 313 -9.26 -5.71 16.15
C ARG A 313 -10.65 -5.78 16.76
N PHE A 314 -10.89 -4.97 17.79
CA PHE A 314 -12.20 -4.72 18.39
C PHE A 314 -12.75 -3.40 17.86
N ILE A 315 -13.92 -3.44 17.23
CA ILE A 315 -14.54 -2.24 16.65
C ILE A 315 -16.05 -2.27 16.74
N ARG A 316 -16.66 -1.13 17.10
CA ARG A 316 -18.09 -0.87 17.01
C ARG A 316 -18.37 0.35 16.11
N PHE A 317 -19.02 0.11 14.98
CA PHE A 317 -19.25 1.16 13.97
C PHE A 317 -20.35 2.16 14.34
N SER A 318 -21.34 1.75 15.13
CA SER A 318 -22.43 2.63 15.57
C SER A 318 -23.15 2.08 16.80
N ALA A 319 -23.96 2.91 17.45
CA ALA A 319 -24.71 2.53 18.63
C ALA A 319 -25.68 1.36 18.37
N GLY A 320 -26.23 1.25 17.15
CA GLY A 320 -27.22 0.23 16.78
C GLY A 320 -26.64 -1.15 16.44
N VAL A 321 -25.32 -1.32 16.43
CA VAL A 321 -24.67 -2.60 16.11
C VAL A 321 -23.80 -3.08 17.27
N SER A 322 -23.62 -4.40 17.38
CA SER A 322 -22.71 -5.00 18.36
C SER A 322 -21.24 -4.69 18.01
N GLN A 323 -20.40 -4.54 19.03
CA GLN A 323 -18.94 -4.52 18.87
C GLN A 323 -18.49 -5.83 18.24
N GLN A 324 -17.54 -5.79 17.33
CA GLN A 324 -16.99 -6.97 16.67
C GLN A 324 -15.53 -7.13 17.05
N GLU A 325 -15.15 -8.35 17.42
CA GLU A 325 -13.77 -8.80 17.29
C GLU A 325 -13.58 -9.32 15.86
N ARG A 326 -12.59 -8.78 15.16
CA ARG A 326 -12.12 -9.24 13.86
C ARG A 326 -10.72 -9.76 14.05
N TYR A 327 -10.54 -11.04 13.74
CA TYR A 327 -9.25 -11.71 13.83
C TYR A 327 -8.86 -12.21 12.44
N ALA A 328 -7.67 -11.82 12.00
CA ALA A 328 -7.06 -12.28 10.77
C ALA A 328 -5.70 -12.88 11.09
N ASP A 329 -5.48 -14.11 10.65
CA ASP A 329 -4.18 -14.79 10.71
C ASP A 329 -3.86 -15.30 9.31
N GLU A 330 -2.84 -14.73 8.70
CA GLU A 330 -2.45 -14.99 7.31
C GLU A 330 -0.97 -15.36 7.23
N GLN A 331 -0.68 -16.41 6.46
CA GLN A 331 0.66 -16.78 6.07
C GLN A 331 0.76 -16.76 4.55
N GLN A 332 1.73 -16.02 4.02
CA GLN A 332 2.01 -15.99 2.60
C GLN A 332 3.45 -16.42 2.35
N ARG A 333 3.63 -17.41 1.48
CA ARG A 333 4.95 -17.82 0.99
C ARG A 333 5.00 -17.71 -0.52
N GLY A 334 6.18 -17.45 -1.06
CA GLY A 334 6.30 -17.39 -2.50
C GLY A 334 7.72 -17.34 -3.00
N VAL A 335 7.84 -17.47 -4.31
CA VAL A 335 9.09 -17.38 -5.06
C VAL A 335 8.86 -16.45 -6.24
N THR A 336 9.78 -15.52 -6.48
CA THR A 336 9.81 -14.64 -7.65
C THR A 336 11.14 -14.79 -8.34
N TRP A 337 11.14 -14.87 -9.67
CA TRP A 337 12.37 -14.95 -10.46
C TRP A 337 12.29 -14.03 -11.67
N HIS A 338 13.42 -13.45 -12.04
CA HIS A 338 13.55 -12.54 -13.17
C HIS A 338 14.85 -12.80 -13.90
N VAL A 339 14.82 -12.73 -15.22
CA VAL A 339 15.98 -12.81 -16.10
C VAL A 339 15.91 -11.65 -17.07
N LYS A 340 17.03 -10.95 -17.23
CA LYS A 340 17.15 -9.78 -18.09
C LYS A 340 18.37 -9.94 -18.99
N TRP A 341 18.12 -9.88 -20.29
CA TRP A 341 19.14 -10.04 -21.32
C TRP A 341 19.20 -8.79 -22.20
N ARG A 342 20.41 -8.26 -22.43
CA ARG A 342 20.67 -7.08 -23.26
C ARG A 342 21.61 -7.46 -24.41
N PRO A 343 21.10 -8.15 -25.44
CA PRO A 343 21.90 -8.46 -26.61
C PRO A 343 22.19 -7.21 -27.44
N GLU A 344 23.37 -7.21 -28.08
CA GLU A 344 23.66 -6.28 -29.17
C GLU A 344 23.13 -6.90 -30.47
N PHE A 345 22.30 -6.16 -31.20
CA PHE A 345 21.67 -6.63 -32.44
C PHE A 345 21.88 -5.62 -33.57
N VAL A 346 22.41 -6.09 -34.70
CA VAL A 346 22.65 -5.25 -35.88
C VAL A 346 21.31 -4.77 -36.43
N GLY A 347 21.11 -3.44 -36.46
CA GLY A 347 19.90 -2.81 -36.99
C GLY A 347 18.90 -2.32 -35.93
N LEU A 348 19.18 -2.53 -34.64
CA LEU A 348 18.46 -1.86 -33.55
C LEU A 348 19.43 -0.95 -32.78
N HIS A 349 18.94 0.20 -32.29
CA HIS A 349 19.73 1.04 -31.38
C HIS A 349 19.97 0.32 -30.06
N ASN A 350 18.95 -0.36 -29.54
CA ASN A 350 19.03 -1.13 -28.30
C ASN A 350 17.90 -2.19 -28.26
N LEU A 351 18.23 -3.34 -27.69
CA LEU A 351 17.29 -4.43 -27.42
C LEU A 351 17.50 -4.95 -26.01
N THR A 352 16.43 -5.03 -25.24
CA THR A 352 16.44 -5.69 -23.93
C THR A 352 15.27 -6.66 -23.85
N LEU A 353 15.55 -7.91 -23.50
CA LEU A 353 14.56 -8.95 -23.28
C LEU A 353 14.47 -9.24 -21.78
N GLU A 354 13.26 -9.26 -21.24
CA GLU A 354 12.98 -9.56 -19.84
C GLU A 354 11.97 -10.70 -19.77
N THR A 355 12.24 -11.68 -18.93
CA THR A 355 11.30 -12.76 -18.63
C THR A 355 11.33 -13.04 -17.13
N GLY A 356 10.24 -13.55 -16.60
CA GLY A 356 10.15 -13.81 -15.17
C GLY A 356 8.82 -14.45 -14.78
N GLY A 357 8.69 -14.70 -13.50
CA GLY A 357 7.46 -15.26 -12.96
C GLY A 357 7.46 -15.27 -11.44
N ASP A 358 6.29 -15.59 -10.92
CA ASP A 358 6.07 -15.70 -9.49
C ASP A 358 5.08 -16.81 -9.16
N HIS A 359 5.29 -17.44 -8.01
CA HIS A 359 4.34 -18.33 -7.38
C HIS A 359 4.13 -17.84 -5.95
N GLN A 360 2.86 -17.61 -5.57
CA GLN A 360 2.46 -17.09 -4.27
C GLN A 360 1.36 -17.99 -3.72
N ALA A 361 1.61 -18.59 -2.56
CA ALA A 361 0.65 -19.41 -1.83
C ALA A 361 0.30 -18.71 -0.51
N GLN A 362 -0.98 -18.57 -0.21
CA GLN A 362 -1.51 -17.97 1.01
C GLN A 362 -2.40 -18.95 1.74
N SER A 363 -2.29 -19.00 3.06
CA SER A 363 -3.25 -19.66 3.95
C SER A 363 -3.76 -18.64 4.96
N ASN A 364 -5.07 -18.60 5.16
CA ASN A 364 -5.70 -17.47 5.80
C ASN A 364 -6.88 -17.91 6.66
N HIS A 365 -6.92 -17.41 7.89
CA HIS A 365 -8.03 -17.56 8.82
C HIS A 365 -8.67 -16.19 9.06
N SER A 366 -9.96 -16.06 8.74
CA SER A 366 -10.75 -14.86 9.00
C SER A 366 -11.88 -15.19 9.96
N LEU A 367 -11.69 -14.82 11.24
CA LEU A 367 -12.64 -15.09 12.30
C LEU A 367 -13.31 -13.79 12.75
N ARG A 368 -14.60 -13.86 13.11
CA ARG A 368 -15.32 -12.73 13.68
C ARG A 368 -16.23 -13.18 14.81
N TRP A 369 -16.27 -12.38 15.87
CA TRP A 369 -17.22 -12.53 16.97
C TRP A 369 -17.94 -11.22 17.22
N ASN A 370 -19.22 -11.30 17.55
CA ASN A 370 -19.87 -10.25 18.31
C ASN A 370 -19.29 -10.24 19.72
N THR A 371 -19.10 -9.06 20.26
CA THR A 371 -18.51 -8.82 21.57
C THR A 371 -19.29 -7.76 22.33
N ALA A 372 -19.14 -7.80 23.65
CA ALA A 372 -19.53 -6.73 24.55
C ALA A 372 -18.32 -6.44 25.45
N GLU A 373 -17.74 -5.24 25.33
CA GLU A 373 -16.53 -4.86 26.07
C GLU A 373 -15.39 -5.88 25.89
N ARG A 374 -15.09 -6.23 24.63
CA ARG A 374 -14.09 -7.25 24.23
C ARG A 374 -14.35 -8.67 24.72
N VAL A 375 -15.51 -8.96 25.32
CA VAL A 375 -15.91 -10.33 25.69
C VAL A 375 -16.70 -10.95 24.55
N ARG A 376 -16.21 -12.07 24.00
CA ARG A 376 -16.88 -12.84 22.92
C ARG A 376 -18.25 -13.32 23.39
N THR A 377 -19.26 -13.10 22.54
CA THR A 377 -20.64 -13.55 22.80
C THR A 377 -21.10 -14.56 21.75
N ARG A 378 -20.95 -14.23 20.46
CA ARG A 378 -21.38 -15.08 19.35
C ARG A 378 -20.41 -14.99 18.19
N GLN A 379 -19.95 -16.13 17.70
CA GLN A 379 -19.17 -16.18 16.46
C GLN A 379 -20.06 -15.87 15.25
N THR A 380 -19.60 -14.97 14.39
CA THR A 380 -20.30 -14.54 13.18
C THR A 380 -19.51 -14.84 11.91
N ARG A 381 -18.22 -15.19 12.03
CA ARG A 381 -17.41 -15.71 10.93
C ARG A 381 -16.39 -16.75 11.43
N ASP A 382 -16.29 -17.84 10.69
CA ASP A 382 -15.21 -18.84 10.78
C ASP A 382 -14.85 -19.25 9.36
N GLN A 383 -13.92 -18.51 8.75
CA GLN A 383 -13.52 -18.71 7.36
C GLN A 383 -12.07 -19.12 7.33
N ASP A 384 -11.81 -20.19 6.60
CA ASP A 384 -10.50 -20.74 6.31
C ASP A 384 -10.36 -20.80 4.80
N PHE A 385 -9.31 -20.20 4.24
CA PHE A 385 -9.11 -20.21 2.81
C PHE A 385 -7.65 -20.17 2.40
N ASP A 386 -7.35 -20.95 1.38
CA ASP A 386 -6.07 -20.97 0.69
C ASP A 386 -6.21 -20.29 -0.67
N LEU A 387 -5.15 -19.59 -1.09
CA LEU A 387 -5.06 -18.94 -2.39
C LEU A 387 -3.68 -19.19 -2.99
N ASP A 388 -3.67 -19.81 -4.17
CA ASP A 388 -2.48 -20.04 -4.97
C ASP A 388 -2.55 -19.20 -6.24
N VAL A 389 -1.50 -18.40 -6.49
CA VAL A 389 -1.37 -17.58 -7.68
C VAL A 389 -0.03 -17.89 -8.32
N THR A 390 -0.05 -18.34 -9.56
CA THR A 390 1.16 -18.58 -10.35
C THR A 390 1.09 -17.74 -11.61
N GLY A 391 2.15 -17.01 -11.92
CA GLY A 391 2.20 -16.22 -13.15
C GLY A 391 3.58 -16.19 -13.78
N ALA A 392 3.60 -15.98 -15.08
CA ALA A 392 4.81 -15.82 -15.87
C ALA A 392 4.63 -14.68 -16.88
N TYR A 393 5.70 -13.96 -17.17
CA TYR A 393 5.69 -12.86 -18.11
C TYR A 393 6.91 -12.85 -19.02
N ILE A 394 6.74 -12.24 -20.18
CA ILE A 394 7.80 -11.87 -21.10
C ILE A 394 7.59 -10.43 -21.57
N GLN A 395 8.68 -9.70 -21.73
CA GLN A 395 8.71 -8.32 -22.19
C GLN A 395 9.92 -8.11 -23.11
N ALA A 396 9.73 -7.33 -24.16
CA ALA A 396 10.84 -6.81 -24.95
C ALA A 396 10.83 -5.28 -24.88
N VAL A 397 11.99 -4.67 -24.71
CA VAL A 397 12.22 -3.25 -24.92
C VAL A 397 13.01 -3.13 -26.21
N ILE A 398 12.35 -2.61 -27.24
CA ILE A 398 12.89 -2.52 -28.59
C ILE A 398 13.04 -1.04 -28.92
N GLU A 399 14.26 -0.61 -29.22
CA GLU A 399 14.57 0.75 -29.66
C GLU A 399 15.12 0.66 -31.09
N PRO A 400 14.27 0.69 -32.14
CA PRO A 400 14.74 0.62 -33.52
C PRO A 400 15.61 1.80 -33.92
N THR A 401 15.28 2.97 -33.38
CA THR A 401 16.02 4.22 -33.55
C THR A 401 16.20 4.87 -32.18
N ARG A 402 16.97 5.96 -32.10
CA ARG A 402 17.14 6.69 -30.84
C ARG A 402 15.88 7.43 -30.37
N TRP A 403 14.94 7.71 -31.29
CA TRP A 403 13.72 8.49 -31.03
C TRP A 403 12.47 7.63 -30.88
N LEU A 404 12.53 6.31 -31.08
CA LEU A 404 11.39 5.40 -30.99
C LEU A 404 11.69 4.25 -30.03
N LYS A 405 10.77 4.02 -29.08
CA LYS A 405 10.83 2.91 -28.14
C LYS A 405 9.50 2.17 -28.10
N LEU A 406 9.56 0.85 -28.29
CA LEU A 406 8.44 -0.07 -28.28
C LEU A 406 8.62 -1.09 -27.16
N VAL A 407 7.60 -1.27 -26.33
CA VAL A 407 7.65 -2.19 -25.19
C VAL A 407 6.41 -3.10 -25.19
N PRO A 408 6.36 -4.12 -26.08
CA PRO A 408 5.37 -5.18 -25.98
C PRO A 408 5.69 -6.09 -24.79
N ALA A 409 4.64 -6.52 -24.09
CA ALA A 409 4.74 -7.48 -23.00
C ALA A 409 3.49 -8.36 -22.91
N PHE A 410 3.68 -9.57 -22.39
CA PHE A 410 2.61 -10.52 -22.16
C PHE A 410 2.83 -11.20 -20.82
N ARG A 411 1.80 -11.19 -19.97
CA ARG A 411 1.76 -11.98 -18.73
C ARG A 411 0.57 -12.93 -18.77
N VAL A 412 0.74 -14.11 -18.19
CA VAL A 412 -0.35 -15.04 -17.91
C VAL A 412 -0.32 -15.43 -16.44
N ASP A 413 -1.50 -15.49 -15.82
CA ASP A 413 -1.66 -15.95 -14.43
C ASP A 413 -2.68 -17.08 -14.35
N TRP A 414 -2.48 -17.96 -13.39
CA TRP A 414 -3.43 -18.96 -12.93
C TRP A 414 -3.71 -18.72 -11.46
N VAL A 415 -4.99 -18.77 -11.10
CA VAL A 415 -5.45 -18.62 -9.72
C VAL A 415 -6.21 -19.87 -9.33
N GLY A 416 -5.93 -20.38 -8.15
CA GLY A 416 -6.64 -21.49 -7.55
C GLY A 416 -6.67 -21.34 -6.03
N GLY A 417 -7.31 -22.29 -5.37
CA GLY A 417 -7.41 -22.30 -3.92
C GLY A 417 -8.67 -22.97 -3.43
N SER A 418 -8.84 -22.94 -2.12
CA SER A 418 -10.00 -23.53 -1.45
C SER A 418 -10.56 -22.55 -0.42
N PHE A 419 -11.85 -22.64 -0.17
CA PHE A 419 -12.53 -21.89 0.88
C PHE A 419 -13.42 -22.84 1.66
N ALA A 420 -13.34 -22.75 2.98
CA ALA A 420 -14.20 -23.44 3.92
C ALA A 420 -14.84 -22.40 4.87
N ASP A 421 -16.17 -22.38 4.90
CA ASP A 421 -16.94 -21.70 5.93
C ASP A 421 -17.28 -22.73 7.01
N ARG A 422 -16.51 -22.72 8.10
CA ARG A 422 -16.63 -23.68 9.20
C ARG A 422 -17.86 -23.43 10.08
N LEU A 423 -18.49 -22.25 10.01
CA LEU A 423 -19.76 -22.00 10.69
C LEU A 423 -20.93 -22.73 10.01
N THR A 424 -20.89 -22.83 8.69
CA THR A 424 -21.95 -23.46 7.89
C THR A 424 -21.58 -24.86 7.40
N GLY A 425 -20.33 -25.29 7.58
CA GLY A 425 -19.79 -26.54 7.07
C GLY A 425 -19.67 -26.58 5.54
N GLN A 426 -19.71 -25.43 4.88
CA GLN A 426 -19.67 -25.33 3.42
C GLN A 426 -18.25 -25.18 2.91
N SER A 427 -17.93 -25.82 1.78
CA SER A 427 -16.64 -25.64 1.11
C SER A 427 -16.84 -25.40 -0.39
N TYR A 428 -16.01 -24.52 -0.96
CA TYR A 428 -16.03 -24.15 -2.37
C TYR A 428 -14.61 -24.02 -2.92
N PRO A 429 -14.35 -24.43 -4.17
CA PRO A 429 -13.13 -24.02 -4.87
C PRO A 429 -13.14 -22.50 -5.06
N VAL A 430 -11.97 -21.88 -4.94
CA VAL A 430 -11.80 -20.44 -5.04
C VAL A 430 -11.19 -20.09 -6.38
N ASN A 431 -11.81 -19.14 -7.09
CA ASN A 431 -11.17 -18.38 -8.17
C ASN A 431 -10.56 -19.21 -9.33
N ASP A 432 -11.18 -20.33 -9.72
CA ASP A 432 -10.75 -21.13 -10.90
C ASP A 432 -11.16 -20.44 -12.22
N TYR A 433 -10.33 -19.49 -12.65
CA TYR A 433 -10.56 -18.67 -13.84
C TYR A 433 -9.90 -19.25 -15.11
N GLY A 434 -9.17 -20.37 -15.01
CA GLY A 434 -8.25 -20.82 -16.05
C GLY A 434 -7.09 -19.84 -16.27
N ALA A 435 -6.54 -19.81 -17.49
CA ALA A 435 -5.46 -18.90 -17.85
C ALA A 435 -5.95 -17.45 -18.01
N ILE A 436 -5.37 -16.54 -17.23
CA ILE A 436 -5.69 -15.12 -17.21
C ILE A 436 -4.63 -14.36 -18.02
N GLU A 437 -4.91 -14.11 -19.29
CA GLU A 437 -3.96 -13.42 -20.18
C GLU A 437 -3.96 -11.89 -19.96
N GLN A 438 -2.79 -11.28 -19.99
CA GLN A 438 -2.56 -9.85 -19.76
C GLN A 438 -1.61 -9.28 -20.83
N PRO A 439 -2.09 -9.08 -22.09
CA PRO A 439 -1.32 -8.40 -23.11
C PRO A 439 -1.16 -6.91 -22.79
N LYS A 440 0.04 -6.37 -23.06
CA LYS A 440 0.44 -5.00 -22.78
C LYS A 440 1.34 -4.49 -23.92
N ILE A 441 1.20 -3.22 -24.28
CA ILE A 441 2.09 -2.53 -25.21
C ILE A 441 2.26 -1.08 -24.76
N ASN A 442 3.50 -0.63 -24.73
CA ASN A 442 3.82 0.77 -24.50
C ASN A 442 4.66 1.27 -25.67
N VAL A 443 4.40 2.50 -26.11
CA VAL A 443 5.10 3.15 -27.21
C VAL A 443 5.53 4.52 -26.72
N ALA A 444 6.79 4.89 -26.92
CA ALA A 444 7.28 6.23 -26.69
C ALA A 444 8.03 6.74 -27.92
N VAL A 445 7.81 8.02 -28.25
CA VAL A 445 8.45 8.72 -29.35
C VAL A 445 9.01 10.06 -28.85
N GLU A 446 10.20 10.41 -29.32
CA GLU A 446 10.81 11.72 -29.08
C GLU A 446 10.85 12.51 -30.39
N PRO A 447 9.75 13.19 -30.77
CA PRO A 447 9.69 13.94 -32.04
C PRO A 447 10.64 15.14 -32.08
N LEU A 448 11.00 15.69 -30.91
CA LEU A 448 11.89 16.84 -30.74
C LEU A 448 12.78 16.56 -29.52
N GLY A 449 14.05 17.00 -29.54
CA GLY A 449 14.97 16.80 -28.43
C GLY A 449 14.38 17.33 -27.11
N GLY A 450 14.24 16.44 -26.12
CA GLY A 450 13.65 16.72 -24.82
C GLY A 450 12.13 16.53 -24.74
N LEU A 451 11.37 16.44 -25.83
CA LEU A 451 9.93 16.16 -25.76
C LEU A 451 9.67 14.67 -25.99
N THR A 452 9.30 13.93 -24.95
CA THR A 452 8.86 12.54 -25.08
C THR A 452 7.34 12.45 -25.03
N LEU A 453 6.73 11.89 -26.08
CA LEU A 453 5.32 11.50 -26.12
C LEU A 453 5.22 10.00 -25.90
N TYR A 454 4.27 9.54 -25.08
CA TYR A 454 4.10 8.11 -24.84
C TYR A 454 2.62 7.71 -24.78
N GLY A 455 2.37 6.45 -25.15
CA GLY A 455 1.06 5.84 -25.25
C GLY A 455 1.09 4.39 -24.77
N ASN A 456 0.19 4.04 -23.85
CA ASN A 456 0.18 2.74 -23.21
C ASN A 456 -1.19 2.09 -23.34
N TRP A 457 -1.20 0.79 -23.63
CA TRP A 457 -2.38 -0.05 -23.57
C TRP A 457 -2.06 -1.36 -22.85
N GLY A 458 -2.97 -1.81 -21.99
CA GLY A 458 -2.78 -3.09 -21.32
C GLY A 458 -4.05 -3.62 -20.68
N ARG A 459 -4.09 -4.95 -20.53
CA ARG A 459 -5.11 -5.68 -19.76
C ARG A 459 -4.52 -6.19 -18.46
N THR A 460 -5.33 -6.17 -17.41
CA THR A 460 -5.01 -6.76 -16.11
C THR A 460 -6.27 -7.20 -15.37
N PHE A 461 -6.12 -7.83 -14.22
CA PHE A 461 -7.19 -8.50 -13.49
C PHE A 461 -7.12 -8.28 -11.98
N GLN A 462 -8.27 -8.47 -11.34
CA GLN A 462 -8.43 -8.54 -9.89
C GLN A 462 -9.46 -9.62 -9.59
N ILE A 463 -9.15 -10.44 -8.59
CA ILE A 463 -10.03 -11.51 -8.10
C ILE A 463 -10.94 -11.00 -6.99
N GLY A 464 -12.06 -11.70 -6.78
CA GLY A 464 -12.90 -11.50 -5.60
C GLY A 464 -12.21 -11.97 -4.32
N VAL A 465 -12.40 -11.24 -3.22
CA VAL A 465 -11.83 -11.53 -1.90
C VAL A 465 -12.91 -11.98 -0.91
N GLY A 466 -12.51 -12.73 0.12
CA GLY A 466 -13.39 -13.17 1.22
C GLY A 466 -14.59 -14.02 0.77
N ALA A 467 -15.77 -13.82 1.38
CA ALA A 467 -17.00 -14.56 1.05
C ALA A 467 -17.54 -14.34 -0.38
N ARG A 468 -16.91 -13.45 -1.17
CA ARG A 468 -17.19 -13.25 -2.61
C ARG A 468 -16.20 -13.98 -3.51
N ALA A 469 -15.20 -14.67 -2.94
CA ALA A 469 -14.24 -15.52 -3.64
C ALA A 469 -14.84 -16.84 -4.19
N PRO A 470 -15.87 -17.45 -3.57
CA PRO A 470 -16.56 -18.59 -4.19
C PRO A 470 -17.30 -18.14 -5.45
N THR A 471 -17.20 -18.93 -6.53
CA THR A 471 -17.98 -18.82 -7.76
C THR A 471 -19.47 -19.10 -7.52
N ARG A 472 -20.15 -18.34 -6.65
CA ARG A 472 -21.62 -18.32 -6.58
C ARG A 472 -22.18 -17.51 -7.74
N CYS A 473 -22.19 -18.12 -8.91
CA CYS A 473 -23.08 -17.76 -10.02
C CYS A 473 -23.68 -19.03 -10.63
N ARG A 474 -24.36 -19.83 -9.80
CA ARG A 474 -25.39 -20.75 -10.28
C ARG A 474 -26.67 -20.49 -9.49
N ARG A 475 -27.62 -19.81 -10.15
CA ARG A 475 -28.99 -19.46 -9.70
C ARG A 475 -29.13 -18.29 -8.70
N ALA A 476 -28.91 -17.07 -9.18
CA ALA A 476 -29.75 -15.91 -8.91
C ALA A 476 -29.38 -14.85 -9.96
N SER A 477 -30.36 -14.13 -10.49
CA SER A 477 -30.23 -13.19 -11.61
C SER A 477 -28.94 -12.35 -11.56
N PRO A 478 -28.20 -12.22 -12.66
CA PRO A 478 -26.88 -11.58 -12.66
C PRO A 478 -27.01 -10.11 -12.26
N ILE A 479 -26.41 -9.76 -11.13
CA ILE A 479 -26.15 -8.37 -10.77
C ILE A 479 -25.16 -7.86 -11.82
N SER A 480 -25.61 -6.90 -12.64
CA SER A 480 -24.77 -6.28 -13.66
C SER A 480 -23.64 -5.48 -12.98
N PRO A 481 -22.38 -5.62 -13.42
CA PRO A 481 -21.29 -4.78 -12.93
C PRO A 481 -21.55 -3.30 -13.27
N PRO A 482 -21.05 -2.35 -12.46
CA PRO A 482 -21.24 -0.92 -12.71
C PRO A 482 -20.68 -0.55 -14.08
N ARG A 483 -21.55 -0.07 -14.97
CA ARG A 483 -21.23 0.39 -16.31
C ARG A 483 -20.53 1.75 -16.21
N SER A 484 -19.24 1.83 -16.56
CA SER A 484 -18.72 3.04 -17.19
C SER A 484 -18.59 2.77 -18.70
N THR A 485 -19.36 3.52 -19.48
CA THR A 485 -19.37 3.66 -20.96
C THR A 485 -17.98 3.47 -21.59
N ARG A 486 -17.73 2.67 -22.63
CA ARG A 486 -18.38 2.51 -23.95
C ARG A 486 -18.19 1.06 -24.47
N ALA A 487 -19.13 0.61 -25.30
CA ALA A 487 -19.33 -0.76 -25.74
C ALA A 487 -18.19 -1.37 -26.59
N GLY A 488 -17.86 -2.63 -26.30
CA GLY A 488 -17.11 -3.54 -27.17
C GLY A 488 -17.54 -4.99 -26.84
N ARG A 489 -17.86 -5.77 -27.88
CA ARG A 489 -18.45 -7.14 -27.83
C ARG A 489 -17.80 -8.05 -26.78
N ARG A 490 -18.64 -8.82 -26.05
CA ARG A 490 -18.22 -9.99 -25.26
C ARG A 490 -17.65 -11.04 -26.20
N GLY A 491 -16.39 -11.44 -25.99
CA GLY A 491 -15.82 -12.64 -26.59
C GLY A 491 -16.16 -13.88 -25.75
N PRO A 492 -16.14 -15.08 -26.35
CA PRO A 492 -16.63 -16.33 -25.74
C PRO A 492 -15.82 -16.87 -24.53
N ASN A 493 -14.69 -16.26 -24.15
CA ASN A 493 -13.80 -16.76 -23.07
C ASN A 493 -13.73 -15.82 -21.85
N THR A 494 -14.85 -15.28 -21.37
CA THR A 494 -14.84 -14.43 -20.16
C THR A 494 -15.26 -15.26 -18.94
N PRO A 495 -14.34 -15.64 -18.03
CA PRO A 495 -14.72 -16.43 -16.86
C PRO A 495 -15.48 -15.55 -15.83
N PRO A 496 -16.56 -16.06 -15.22
CA PRO A 496 -17.39 -15.30 -14.28
C PRO A 496 -16.64 -15.03 -12.95
N GLY A 497 -16.48 -13.76 -12.57
CA GLY A 497 -15.96 -13.35 -11.24
C GLY A 497 -14.69 -12.48 -11.26
N ALA A 498 -13.88 -12.54 -12.34
CA ALA A 498 -12.73 -11.67 -12.53
C ALA A 498 -13.16 -10.32 -13.12
N SER A 499 -12.70 -9.21 -12.52
CA SER A 499 -12.89 -7.88 -13.11
C SER A 499 -11.76 -7.56 -14.08
N TRP A 500 -12.11 -7.28 -15.34
CA TRP A 500 -11.16 -6.91 -16.38
C TRP A 500 -11.17 -5.40 -16.59
N ARG A 501 -9.99 -4.78 -16.64
CA ARG A 501 -9.85 -3.40 -17.13
C ARG A 501 -8.95 -3.34 -18.34
N ARG A 502 -9.38 -2.52 -19.31
CA ARG A 502 -8.60 -2.05 -20.46
C ARG A 502 -8.47 -0.55 -20.30
N GLY A 503 -7.30 0.00 -20.58
CA GLY A 503 -7.06 1.44 -20.50
C GLY A 503 -6.09 1.90 -21.57
N TRP A 504 -6.30 3.12 -22.06
CA TRP A 504 -5.32 3.88 -22.84
C TRP A 504 -4.82 5.01 -21.94
N LEU A 505 -3.50 5.19 -21.88
CA LEU A 505 -2.90 6.36 -21.25
C LEU A 505 -2.03 7.05 -22.32
N ILE A 506 -2.29 8.33 -22.57
CA ILE A 506 -1.47 9.18 -23.43
C ILE A 506 -0.87 10.27 -22.55
N GLY A 507 0.43 10.49 -22.67
CA GLY A 507 1.13 11.54 -21.92
C GLY A 507 2.22 12.19 -22.74
N SER A 508 2.61 13.39 -22.32
CA SER A 508 3.76 14.12 -22.85
C SER A 508 4.65 14.55 -21.69
N ARG A 509 5.97 14.63 -21.93
CA ARG A 509 6.94 15.15 -20.96
C ARG A 509 7.97 16.04 -21.64
N VAL A 510 8.22 17.19 -21.03
CA VAL A 510 9.32 18.12 -21.34
C VAL A 510 10.18 18.21 -20.07
N PRO A 511 11.53 18.09 -20.13
CA PRO A 511 12.38 18.26 -18.97
C PRO A 511 12.24 19.68 -18.41
N PRO A 512 12.44 19.88 -17.10
CA PRO A 512 12.56 21.22 -16.56
C PRO A 512 13.72 21.94 -17.25
N ALA A 513 13.51 23.19 -17.67
CA ALA A 513 14.57 24.02 -18.22
C ALA A 513 15.72 24.10 -17.20
N LYS A 514 16.93 23.70 -17.61
CA LYS A 514 18.12 23.99 -16.82
C LYS A 514 18.28 25.52 -16.82
N CYS A 515 17.86 26.18 -15.75
CA CYS A 515 18.35 27.53 -15.48
C CYS A 515 19.84 27.40 -15.22
N GLY A 516 20.66 27.79 -16.20
CA GLY A 516 22.10 27.83 -16.06
C GLY A 516 22.46 28.76 -14.91
N ALA A 517 23.14 28.24 -13.90
CA ALA A 517 23.82 29.06 -12.92
C ALA A 517 25.00 29.74 -13.61
N SER A 518 24.80 30.96 -14.09
CA SER A 518 25.90 31.89 -14.39
C SER A 518 25.43 33.34 -14.26
N SER A 519 25.64 33.92 -13.09
CA SER A 519 26.26 35.24 -12.92
C SER A 519 26.13 35.67 -11.46
N THR A 520 27.29 35.78 -10.83
CA THR A 520 27.49 36.44 -9.55
C THR A 520 27.20 37.93 -9.73
N ILE A 521 26.21 38.48 -9.03
CA ILE A 521 25.99 39.93 -8.89
C ILE A 521 25.94 40.22 -7.38
N PRO A 522 26.77 41.14 -6.84
CA PRO A 522 26.80 41.42 -5.41
C PRO A 522 25.55 42.18 -4.95
N PRO A 523 25.14 42.09 -3.67
CA PRO A 523 23.90 42.67 -3.20
C PRO A 523 24.01 44.20 -3.11
N ALA A 524 23.23 44.90 -3.92
CA ALA A 524 22.97 46.32 -3.75
C ALA A 524 21.93 46.52 -2.64
N THR A 525 22.33 47.23 -1.59
CA THR A 525 21.46 47.74 -0.52
C THR A 525 20.47 48.73 -1.12
N MET A 526 19.16 48.49 -0.95
CA MET A 526 18.14 49.47 -1.35
C MET A 526 17.22 49.80 -0.18
N THR A 527 17.49 50.97 0.39
CA THR A 527 16.72 51.70 1.38
C THR A 527 15.41 52.16 0.75
N ILE A 528 14.26 51.75 1.30
CA ILE A 528 12.96 52.27 0.86
C ILE A 528 12.59 53.45 1.75
N SER A 529 12.59 54.63 1.14
CA SER A 529 12.09 55.88 1.71
C SER A 529 10.60 56.02 1.44
N ALA A 530 9.81 56.27 2.48
CA ALA A 530 8.38 56.55 2.37
C ALA A 530 8.11 58.02 2.00
N PRO A 531 7.13 58.33 1.15
CA PRO A 531 6.61 59.69 1.02
C PRO A 531 5.53 59.98 2.08
N ARG A 532 5.51 61.24 2.51
CA ARG A 532 4.68 61.79 3.61
C ARG A 532 3.57 62.68 3.03
N ALA A 533 2.49 62.81 3.84
CA ALA A 533 1.38 63.78 3.83
C ALA A 533 0.06 63.30 3.18
N ALA A 534 -1.14 63.55 3.73
CA ALA A 534 -1.60 64.10 5.02
C ALA A 534 -3.15 63.95 5.14
N ALA A 535 -3.66 64.06 6.38
CA ALA A 535 -5.06 64.23 6.84
C ALA A 535 -6.06 63.07 6.61
N GLY A 536 -6.91 62.64 7.55
CA GLY A 536 -7.21 63.02 8.94
C GLY A 536 -8.33 62.12 9.50
N SER A 537 -8.62 62.27 10.79
CA SER A 537 -9.72 61.68 11.59
C SER A 537 -9.53 60.31 12.29
N THR A 538 -9.06 60.41 13.53
CA THR A 538 -9.58 59.80 14.78
C THR A 538 -10.50 58.55 14.72
N PHE A 539 -10.08 57.44 15.35
CA PHE A 539 -10.84 56.77 16.42
C PHE A 539 -9.97 55.81 17.26
N ARG A 540 -10.28 55.74 18.57
CA ARG A 540 -9.49 55.14 19.67
C ARG A 540 -9.57 53.61 19.76
N SER A 541 -8.46 52.98 20.19
CA SER A 541 -8.42 51.65 20.82
C SER A 541 -8.68 51.72 22.33
N PRO A 542 -9.10 50.63 23.00
CA PRO A 542 -8.85 50.42 24.42
C PRO A 542 -7.70 49.44 24.68
N ARG A 543 -6.88 49.81 25.67
CA ARG A 543 -5.69 49.15 26.21
C ARG A 543 -6.02 47.96 27.13
N ALA A 544 -5.08 47.03 27.20
CA ALA A 544 -4.91 46.06 28.29
C ALA A 544 -4.21 46.71 29.53
N PRO A 545 -4.40 46.19 30.76
CA PRO A 545 -3.68 46.64 31.95
C PRO A 545 -2.41 45.82 32.27
N PRO A 546 -1.44 46.38 33.03
CA PRO A 546 -0.09 45.82 33.27
C PRO A 546 0.04 45.02 34.60
N PRO A 547 1.17 44.33 34.86
CA PRO A 547 1.37 43.48 36.03
C PRO A 547 2.09 44.18 37.20
N GLY A 548 1.84 43.72 38.43
CA GLY A 548 2.48 44.21 39.66
C GLY A 548 2.83 43.10 40.67
N SER A 549 4.13 42.88 40.82
CA SER A 549 4.94 42.56 42.02
C SER A 549 4.38 41.79 43.25
N ARG A 550 5.06 40.68 43.57
CA ARG A 550 5.33 40.05 44.90
C ARG A 550 6.07 41.03 45.86
N PRO A 551 6.23 40.81 47.20
CA PRO A 551 6.51 39.52 47.88
C PRO A 551 6.00 39.33 49.33
N GLY A 552 6.22 38.14 49.91
CA GLY A 552 6.08 37.87 51.34
C GLY A 552 6.16 36.39 51.70
N ALA A 553 7.27 35.96 52.30
CA ALA A 553 7.56 34.59 52.72
C ALA A 553 6.98 34.26 54.10
N ALA A 554 6.60 33.00 54.33
CA ALA A 554 6.68 32.34 55.63
C ALA A 554 6.69 30.81 55.49
N SER A 555 7.62 30.21 56.21
CA SER A 555 8.03 28.81 56.28
C SER A 555 7.23 27.95 57.26
N ALA A 556 7.22 26.63 56.99
CA ALA A 556 7.11 25.45 57.88
C ALA A 556 6.11 24.45 57.26
N GLY A 557 6.39 23.19 56.96
CA GLY A 557 7.38 22.26 57.47
C GLY A 557 6.64 21.01 57.96
N ARG A 558 6.72 19.88 57.26
CA ARG A 558 6.76 18.50 57.83
C ARG A 558 6.70 17.39 56.77
N ARG A 559 7.85 16.70 56.67
CA ARG A 559 8.09 15.25 56.72
C ARG A 559 7.30 14.28 55.82
N ALA A 560 8.10 13.63 54.99
CA ALA A 560 8.00 12.31 54.36
C ALA A 560 7.30 11.19 55.16
N ARG A 561 6.65 10.29 54.42
CA ARG A 561 6.87 8.82 54.48
C ARG A 561 6.12 8.09 53.35
N SER A 562 6.86 7.37 52.53
CA SER A 562 6.42 6.13 51.86
C SER A 562 6.40 4.97 52.88
N PRO A 563 5.63 3.89 52.65
CA PRO A 563 6.25 2.70 52.07
C PRO A 563 5.33 1.87 51.13
N SER A 564 5.97 1.08 50.27
CA SER A 564 5.38 0.03 49.42
C SER A 564 5.17 -1.31 50.20
N PRO A 565 4.97 -2.46 49.52
CA PRO A 565 3.69 -3.16 49.30
C PRO A 565 3.60 -4.49 50.08
N ILE A 566 2.44 -5.18 50.13
CA ILE A 566 2.32 -6.66 50.34
C ILE A 566 0.87 -7.13 50.05
N ARG A 567 0.75 -8.16 49.21
CA ARG A 567 -0.26 -9.26 49.21
C ARG A 567 0.52 -10.55 49.55
N PRO A 568 -0.05 -11.65 50.11
CA PRO A 568 -1.16 -12.41 49.50
C PRO A 568 -2.12 -13.26 50.42
N ALA A 569 -3.33 -13.56 49.89
CA ALA A 569 -4.18 -14.80 49.99
C ALA A 569 -4.61 -15.40 51.37
N PRO A 570 -5.49 -16.45 51.47
CA PRO A 570 -6.77 -16.80 50.77
C PRO A 570 -7.92 -17.24 51.74
N ARG A 571 -9.17 -17.47 51.26
CA ARG A 571 -10.05 -18.66 51.54
C ARG A 571 -11.53 -18.53 51.09
N ALA A 572 -11.91 -19.48 50.21
CA ALA A 572 -13.06 -20.41 50.22
C ALA A 572 -14.51 -20.04 50.66
N SER A 573 -15.42 -20.25 49.70
CA SER A 573 -16.69 -21.02 49.71
C SER A 573 -17.81 -20.77 50.74
N ALA A 574 -19.01 -20.46 50.23
CA ALA A 574 -20.27 -21.04 50.71
C ALA A 574 -21.33 -21.06 49.59
N SER A 575 -21.93 -22.23 49.40
CA SER A 575 -23.02 -22.60 48.51
C SER A 575 -24.39 -22.31 49.14
N ARG A 576 -25.41 -21.97 48.34
CA ARG A 576 -26.83 -22.25 48.65
C ARG A 576 -27.63 -22.54 47.38
N SER A 577 -28.12 -23.76 47.32
CA SER A 577 -29.11 -24.33 46.40
C SER A 577 -30.53 -24.19 46.99
N ILE A 578 -31.55 -23.90 46.17
CA ILE A 578 -32.95 -24.17 46.50
C ILE A 578 -33.64 -24.80 45.27
N THR A 579 -34.33 -25.90 45.52
CA THR A 579 -34.94 -26.84 44.58
C THR A 579 -36.46 -26.59 44.44
N CYS A 580 -37.01 -26.98 43.28
CA CYS A 580 -38.42 -26.89 42.84
C CYS A 580 -39.47 -27.57 43.75
N PRO A 581 -40.76 -27.47 43.35
CA PRO A 581 -41.45 -28.71 42.98
C PRO A 581 -42.25 -28.63 41.66
N ARG A 582 -42.33 -29.79 40.99
CA ARG A 582 -43.24 -30.12 39.88
C ARG A 582 -44.51 -30.77 40.44
N SER A 583 -45.65 -30.54 39.78
CA SER A 583 -46.77 -31.50 39.75
C SER A 583 -47.61 -31.33 38.47
N SER A 584 -47.59 -32.37 37.63
CA SER A 584 -48.63 -32.76 36.63
C SER A 584 -49.59 -33.78 37.30
N PRO A 585 -50.62 -34.43 36.68
CA PRO A 585 -51.03 -34.52 35.25
C PRO A 585 -52.57 -34.59 34.95
N ARG A 586 -52.99 -34.52 33.66
CA ARG A 586 -53.80 -35.56 32.92
C ARG A 586 -54.72 -35.04 31.77
N ARG A 587 -54.52 -35.71 30.62
CA ARG A 587 -55.46 -36.32 29.62
C ARG A 587 -56.22 -35.52 28.53
N ALA A 588 -55.92 -35.97 27.30
CA ALA A 588 -56.79 -36.29 26.14
C ALA A 588 -57.43 -35.12 25.35
N SER A 589 -57.59 -35.11 24.02
CA SER A 589 -57.41 -36.09 22.94
C SER A 589 -57.45 -35.42 21.56
N ARG A 590 -56.79 -36.05 20.57
CA ARG A 590 -57.09 -36.21 19.12
C ARG A 590 -57.30 -34.97 18.22
N GLY A 591 -56.53 -34.95 17.11
CA GLY A 591 -57.02 -34.52 15.78
C GLY A 591 -56.06 -33.65 14.96
N SER A 592 -55.57 -34.17 13.84
CA SER A 592 -54.97 -33.42 12.71
C SER A 592 -55.76 -33.79 11.42
N PRO A 593 -55.59 -33.11 10.27
CA PRO A 593 -55.64 -31.67 9.91
C PRO A 593 -56.79 -31.42 8.86
N PRO A 594 -57.03 -30.21 8.27
CA PRO A 594 -56.29 -29.73 7.07
C PRO A 594 -56.26 -28.18 6.86
N SER A 595 -55.82 -27.79 5.66
CA SER A 595 -55.40 -26.50 5.09
C SER A 595 -56.44 -25.39 4.79
N ALA A 596 -55.89 -24.18 4.62
CA ALA A 596 -56.29 -23.04 3.74
C ALA A 596 -57.33 -22.00 4.23
N GLY A 597 -56.94 -20.73 4.14
CA GLY A 597 -57.81 -19.56 4.30
C GLY A 597 -57.03 -18.23 4.27
N ALA A 598 -57.11 -17.53 3.14
CA ALA A 598 -56.46 -16.24 2.88
C ALA A 598 -57.11 -15.06 3.62
N CYS A 599 -56.33 -14.02 3.94
CA CYS A 599 -56.84 -12.66 4.15
C CYS A 599 -55.85 -11.62 3.58
N ARG A 600 -56.36 -10.83 2.63
CA ARG A 600 -55.76 -9.61 2.05
C ARG A 600 -56.17 -8.40 2.88
N TYR A 601 -55.28 -7.41 3.00
CA TYR A 601 -55.49 -5.93 3.02
C TYR A 601 -54.07 -5.31 3.09
N GLY A 602 -53.64 -4.23 2.45
CA GLY A 602 -54.17 -3.26 1.50
C GLY A 602 -53.01 -2.26 1.26
N ALA A 603 -52.72 -1.92 0.01
CA ALA A 603 -51.60 -1.04 -0.35
C ALA A 603 -51.92 0.45 -0.10
N PRO A 604 -50.96 1.28 0.37
CA PRO A 604 -51.13 2.72 0.33
C PRO A 604 -50.65 3.32 -1.00
N ARG A 605 -51.43 4.32 -1.43
CA ARG A 605 -51.40 5.03 -2.71
C ARG A 605 -50.17 5.92 -2.89
N ARG A 606 -49.83 6.09 -4.17
CA ARG A 606 -48.92 7.10 -4.74
C ARG A 606 -49.33 8.52 -4.31
N ALA A 607 -48.38 9.29 -3.80
CA ALA A 607 -48.43 10.74 -3.77
C ALA A 607 -47.43 11.28 -4.80
N ALA A 608 -47.93 12.09 -5.73
CA ALA A 608 -47.15 12.84 -6.69
C ALA A 608 -46.51 14.05 -5.99
N ILE A 609 -45.19 14.21 -6.12
CA ILE A 609 -44.49 15.46 -5.80
C ILE A 609 -43.74 15.92 -7.03
N ILE A 610 -44.06 17.14 -7.42
CA ILE A 610 -43.57 17.92 -8.56
C ILE A 610 -42.07 18.17 -8.41
N SER A 611 -41.24 17.70 -9.36
CA SER A 611 -39.82 18.06 -9.41
C SER A 611 -39.65 19.41 -10.11
N LYS A 612 -39.37 20.47 -9.35
CA LYS A 612 -38.75 21.69 -9.88
C LYS A 612 -37.29 21.38 -10.22
N ARG A 613 -36.89 21.58 -11.48
CA ARG A 613 -35.49 21.58 -11.92
C ARG A 613 -34.78 22.82 -11.35
N PRO A 614 -33.56 22.71 -10.80
CA PRO A 614 -32.64 23.84 -10.72
C PRO A 614 -31.87 23.94 -12.04
N THR A 615 -32.01 25.08 -12.70
CA THR A 615 -31.17 25.56 -13.80
C THR A 615 -29.74 25.77 -13.32
N ALA A 616 -28.77 25.15 -13.99
CA ALA A 616 -27.34 25.42 -13.80
C ALA A 616 -26.97 26.76 -14.47
N PRO A 617 -26.13 27.62 -13.85
CA PRO A 617 -25.61 28.80 -14.55
C PRO A 617 -24.58 28.37 -15.61
N ARG A 618 -24.79 28.86 -16.84
CA ARG A 618 -23.80 28.84 -17.92
C ARG A 618 -22.63 29.72 -17.52
N VAL A 619 -21.44 29.13 -17.37
CA VAL A 619 -20.17 29.88 -17.35
C VAL A 619 -19.71 30.00 -18.81
N THR A 620 -19.87 31.19 -19.37
CA THR A 620 -19.28 31.61 -20.63
C THR A 620 -17.80 31.86 -20.40
N ALA A 621 -16.93 31.06 -21.03
CA ALA A 621 -15.50 31.31 -21.05
C ALA A 621 -15.20 32.34 -22.15
N THR A 622 -14.95 33.58 -21.76
CA THR A 622 -14.42 34.63 -22.63
C THR A 622 -12.91 34.42 -22.78
N MET A 623 -12.45 34.12 -24.00
CA MET A 623 -11.04 34.17 -24.37
C MET A 623 -10.54 35.62 -24.27
N CYS A 624 -9.47 35.84 -23.49
CA CYS A 624 -8.63 37.03 -23.60
C CYS A 624 -7.25 36.59 -24.09
N SER A 625 -6.94 37.05 -25.30
CA SER A 625 -5.62 37.07 -25.90
C SER A 625 -4.78 38.21 -25.32
N SER A 626 -3.54 37.93 -24.92
CA SER A 626 -2.46 38.94 -24.83
C SER A 626 -1.15 38.24 -25.18
N THR A 627 -0.75 38.25 -26.45
CA THR A 627 0.33 39.09 -27.02
C THR A 627 1.59 39.22 -26.17
N SER A 628 2.67 38.82 -26.84
CA SER A 628 4.09 39.02 -26.59
C SER A 628 4.51 40.43 -26.21
N SER A 629 5.39 40.51 -25.22
CA SER A 629 6.60 41.35 -25.18
C SER A 629 7.50 40.86 -24.07
#